data_AF-A0A957PCN6-F1
#
_entry.id   AF-A0A957PCN6-F1
#
_cell.length_a   1.000
_cell.length_b   1.000
_cell.length_c   1.000
_cell.angle_alpha   90.00
_cell.angle_beta   90.00
_cell.angle_gamma   90.00
#
_symmetry.space_group_name_H-M   'P 1'
#
loop_
_entity.id
_entity.type
_entity.pdbx_description
1 polymer ?
#
loop_
_entity_poly.entity_id
_entity_poly.type
_entity_poly.pdbx_seq_one_letter_code
_entity_poly.pdbx_strand_id
1 'polypeptide(L)'
;MTDQLQQRITELTTERQTLQDAIDALQAQHGEIDGRLDALLADAERSGTKAAKTAAAEGETALTALDQQLRRKRAALTACEADISQAQREIAAAKRAAVVDELLAAHAEYSRLARLLDENIGDVDTWGDLDVLAGRGNALYRQARGDVSTGAVFRSWADVGAPLLQSLSARIDAAVGLRRGGDAAAYPSVLLDVERAGRRIASLYAG
;
A
#
# COMPACT_ATOMS: atom_id res chain seq x y z
N MET A 1 10.82 8.44 -0.44
CA MET A 1 10.57 7.25 -1.31
C MET A 1 9.09 7.12 -1.66
N THR A 2 8.17 7.13 -0.69
CA THR A 2 6.71 7.12 -0.97
C THR A 2 6.24 8.30 -1.81
N ASP A 3 6.79 9.50 -1.57
CA ASP A 3 6.38 10.72 -2.30
C ASP A 3 6.77 10.66 -3.78
N GLN A 4 7.94 10.08 -4.08
CA GLN A 4 8.38 9.85 -5.47
C GLN A 4 7.49 8.83 -6.17
N LEU A 5 7.07 7.77 -5.47
CA LEU A 5 6.12 6.78 -6.01
C LEU A 5 4.73 7.40 -6.23
N GLN A 6 4.28 8.28 -5.34
CA GLN A 6 3.03 9.02 -5.50
C GLN A 6 3.06 9.99 -6.68
N GLN A 7 4.18 10.71 -6.84
CA GLN A 7 4.39 11.55 -8.02
C GLN A 7 4.34 10.71 -9.30
N ARG A 8 5.02 9.56 -9.32
CA ARG A 8 4.99 8.64 -10.45
C ARG A 8 3.60 8.11 -10.76
N ILE A 9 2.77 7.80 -9.76
CA ILE A 9 1.36 7.42 -9.97
C ILE A 9 0.59 8.56 -10.63
N THR A 10 0.79 9.80 -10.19
CA THR A 10 0.14 10.97 -10.79
C THR A 10 0.53 11.11 -12.26
N GLU A 11 1.83 11.05 -12.58
CA GLU A 11 2.35 11.11 -13.94
C GLU A 11 1.79 9.99 -14.83
N LEU A 12 1.83 8.73 -14.34
CA LEU A 12 1.27 7.58 -15.06
C LEU A 12 -0.25 7.69 -15.23
N THR A 13 -0.97 8.29 -14.28
CA THR A 13 -2.42 8.50 -14.41
C THR A 13 -2.74 9.50 -15.52
N THR A 14 -1.94 10.55 -15.65
CA THR A 14 -2.02 11.50 -16.78
C THR A 14 -1.67 10.82 -18.11
N GLU A 15 -0.63 10.01 -18.14
CA GLU A 15 -0.24 9.25 -19.33
C GLU A 15 -1.32 8.26 -19.76
N ARG A 16 -1.90 7.52 -18.81
CA ARG A 16 -3.05 6.63 -19.03
C ARG A 16 -4.22 7.36 -19.69
N GLN A 17 -4.56 8.55 -19.18
CA GLN A 17 -5.64 9.35 -19.76
C GLN A 17 -5.31 9.78 -21.20
N THR A 18 -4.08 10.24 -21.43
CA THR A 18 -3.62 10.62 -22.78
C THR A 18 -3.66 9.44 -23.75
N LEU A 19 -3.28 8.24 -23.30
CA LEU A 19 -3.36 7.01 -24.10
C LEU A 19 -4.80 6.64 -24.42
N GLN A 20 -5.72 6.78 -23.46
CA GLN A 20 -7.14 6.53 -23.68
C GLN A 20 -7.73 7.51 -24.70
N ASP A 21 -7.49 8.81 -24.54
CA ASP A 21 -7.99 9.83 -25.46
C ASP A 21 -7.47 9.60 -26.89
N ALA A 22 -6.20 9.17 -27.03
CA ALA A 22 -5.62 8.81 -28.31
C ALA A 22 -6.24 7.56 -28.94
N ILE A 23 -6.59 6.56 -28.12
CA ILE A 23 -7.30 5.35 -28.59
C ILE A 23 -8.68 5.74 -29.11
N ASP A 24 -9.43 6.55 -28.36
CA ASP A 24 -10.77 6.97 -28.74
C ASP A 24 -10.75 7.77 -30.05
N ALA A 25 -9.79 8.68 -30.21
CA ALA A 25 -9.58 9.44 -31.45
C ALA A 25 -9.24 8.53 -32.65
N LEU A 26 -8.35 7.55 -32.46
CA LEU A 26 -8.00 6.59 -33.51
C LEU A 26 -9.18 5.67 -33.87
N GLN A 27 -10.00 5.28 -32.89
CA GLN A 27 -11.22 4.50 -33.15
C GLN A 27 -12.25 5.28 -33.94
N ALA A 28 -12.41 6.58 -33.66
CA ALA A 28 -13.28 7.45 -34.45
C ALA A 28 -12.81 7.57 -35.91
N GLN A 29 -11.51 7.79 -36.13
CA GLN A 29 -10.92 7.82 -37.47
C GLN A 29 -11.08 6.48 -38.20
N HIS A 30 -10.87 5.37 -37.49
CA HIS A 30 -11.06 4.03 -38.04
C HIS A 30 -12.51 3.86 -38.51
N GLY A 31 -13.49 4.20 -37.68
CA GLY A 31 -14.91 4.11 -38.04
C GLY A 31 -15.30 4.99 -39.23
N GLU A 32 -14.72 6.17 -39.36
CA GLU A 32 -14.96 7.05 -40.52
C GLU A 32 -14.46 6.43 -41.83
N ILE A 33 -13.23 5.89 -41.83
CA ILE A 33 -12.66 5.28 -43.03
C ILE A 33 -13.40 3.98 -43.37
N ASP A 34 -13.69 3.15 -42.38
CA ASP A 34 -14.41 1.88 -42.54
C ASP A 34 -15.80 2.11 -43.13
N GLY A 35 -16.54 3.09 -42.60
CA GLY A 35 -17.86 3.46 -43.14
C GLY A 35 -17.85 4.03 -44.56
N ARG A 36 -16.70 4.50 -45.05
CA ARG A 36 -16.52 4.97 -46.44
C ARG A 36 -15.98 3.88 -47.36
N LEU A 37 -15.34 2.85 -46.81
CA LEU A 37 -14.61 1.85 -47.59
C LEU A 37 -15.54 1.02 -48.48
N ASP A 38 -16.71 0.61 -47.97
CA ASP A 38 -17.72 -0.11 -48.77
C ASP A 38 -18.13 0.67 -50.02
N ALA A 39 -18.29 1.99 -49.90
CA ALA A 39 -18.64 2.85 -51.03
C ALA A 39 -17.49 2.97 -52.05
N LEU A 40 -16.24 3.04 -51.56
CA LEU A 40 -15.05 3.08 -52.42
C LEU A 40 -14.86 1.76 -53.17
N LEU A 41 -15.05 0.62 -52.51
CA LEU A 41 -14.98 -0.70 -53.12
C LEU A 41 -16.08 -0.85 -54.19
N ALA A 42 -17.31 -0.50 -53.87
CA ALA A 42 -18.42 -0.57 -54.83
C ALA A 42 -18.20 0.34 -56.05
N ASP A 43 -17.60 1.53 -55.87
CA ASP A 43 -17.25 2.41 -56.99
C ASP A 43 -16.08 1.87 -57.83
N ALA A 44 -15.07 1.26 -57.19
CA ALA A 44 -13.96 0.60 -57.86
C ALA A 44 -14.43 -0.57 -58.73
N GLU A 45 -15.36 -1.38 -58.22
CA GLU A 45 -15.99 -2.48 -58.95
C GLU A 45 -16.84 -2.00 -60.12
N ARG A 46 -17.69 -0.99 -59.90
CA ARG A 46 -18.62 -0.49 -60.92
C ARG A 46 -17.92 0.30 -62.02
N SER A 47 -17.02 1.21 -61.65
CA SER A 47 -16.35 2.10 -62.61
C SER A 47 -15.16 1.42 -63.29
N GLY A 48 -14.49 0.49 -62.60
CA GLY A 48 -13.27 -0.16 -63.06
C GLY A 48 -12.07 0.79 -63.24
N THR A 49 -12.22 2.08 -62.91
CA THR A 49 -11.20 3.09 -63.16
C THR A 49 -9.99 2.88 -62.27
N LYS A 50 -8.79 3.22 -62.78
CA LYS A 50 -7.56 3.16 -61.99
C LYS A 50 -7.67 4.03 -60.73
N ALA A 51 -8.27 5.21 -60.85
CA ALA A 51 -8.44 6.14 -59.73
C ALA A 51 -9.32 5.54 -58.61
N ALA A 52 -10.47 4.95 -58.93
CA ALA A 52 -11.34 4.33 -57.94
C ALA A 52 -10.67 3.13 -57.24
N LYS A 53 -9.96 2.29 -58.00
CA LYS A 53 -9.18 1.16 -57.43
C LYS A 53 -8.08 1.64 -56.49
N THR A 54 -7.37 2.72 -56.85
CA THR A 54 -6.35 3.31 -55.97
C THR A 54 -6.97 3.84 -54.68
N ALA A 55 -8.09 4.56 -54.77
CA ALA A 55 -8.76 5.12 -53.58
C ALA A 55 -9.25 4.02 -52.61
N ALA A 56 -9.79 2.92 -53.13
CA ALA A 56 -10.18 1.78 -52.30
C ALA A 56 -8.96 1.13 -51.61
N ALA A 57 -7.88 0.90 -52.36
CA ALA A 57 -6.64 0.33 -51.81
C ALA A 57 -5.98 1.25 -50.76
N GLU A 58 -6.04 2.56 -50.94
CA GLU A 58 -5.59 3.55 -49.95
C GLU A 58 -6.43 3.48 -48.67
N GLY A 59 -7.75 3.31 -48.78
CA GLY A 59 -8.66 3.09 -47.64
C GLY A 59 -8.31 1.83 -46.85
N GLU A 60 -8.14 0.69 -47.52
CA GLU A 60 -7.72 -0.57 -46.88
C GLU A 60 -6.36 -0.45 -46.18
N THR A 61 -5.41 0.22 -46.84
CA THR A 61 -4.07 0.47 -46.27
C THR A 61 -4.16 1.36 -45.04
N ALA A 62 -5.00 2.41 -45.08
CA ALA A 62 -5.22 3.31 -43.95
C ALA A 62 -5.85 2.59 -42.75
N LEU A 63 -6.86 1.73 -42.97
CA LEU A 63 -7.43 0.90 -41.88
C LEU A 63 -6.39 -0.02 -41.26
N THR A 64 -5.60 -0.70 -42.09
CA THR A 64 -4.51 -1.58 -41.60
C THR A 64 -3.50 -0.81 -40.74
N ALA A 65 -3.17 0.42 -41.15
CA ALA A 65 -2.28 1.29 -40.39
C ALA A 65 -2.89 1.74 -39.06
N LEU A 66 -4.18 2.12 -39.06
CA LEU A 66 -4.91 2.50 -37.85
C LEU A 66 -5.03 1.33 -36.88
N ASP A 67 -5.33 0.13 -37.36
CA ASP A 67 -5.36 -1.10 -36.57
C ASP A 67 -4.02 -1.35 -35.87
N GLN A 68 -2.91 -1.18 -36.60
CA GLN A 68 -1.59 -1.33 -36.02
C GLN A 68 -1.33 -0.28 -34.92
N GLN A 69 -1.75 0.96 -35.13
CA GLN A 69 -1.63 2.02 -34.12
C GLN A 69 -2.49 1.74 -32.88
N LEU A 70 -3.75 1.33 -33.07
CA LEU A 70 -4.65 0.95 -31.98
C LEU A 70 -4.07 -0.19 -31.15
N ARG A 71 -3.53 -1.23 -31.80
CA ARG A 71 -2.86 -2.34 -31.09
C ARG A 71 -1.68 -1.84 -30.24
N ARG A 72 -0.83 -0.98 -30.79
CA ARG A 72 0.32 -0.41 -30.05
C ARG A 72 -0.14 0.44 -28.87
N LYS A 73 -1.14 1.30 -29.06
CA LYS A 73 -1.66 2.18 -27.99
C LYS A 73 -2.36 1.39 -26.89
N ARG A 74 -3.15 0.37 -27.23
CA ARG A 74 -3.75 -0.54 -26.25
C ARG A 74 -2.69 -1.31 -25.45
N ALA A 75 -1.65 -1.81 -26.11
CA ALA A 75 -0.55 -2.47 -25.42
C ALA A 75 0.18 -1.51 -24.45
N ALA A 76 0.41 -0.26 -24.88
CA ALA A 76 0.98 0.77 -24.02
C ALA A 76 0.07 1.11 -22.82
N LEU A 77 -1.25 1.19 -23.03
CA LEU A 77 -2.22 1.42 -21.97
C LEU A 77 -2.18 0.29 -20.93
N THR A 78 -2.19 -0.97 -21.37
CA THR A 78 -2.09 -2.13 -20.46
C THR A 78 -0.78 -2.12 -19.67
N ALA A 79 0.35 -1.75 -20.30
CA ALA A 79 1.62 -1.61 -19.60
C ALA A 79 1.57 -0.49 -18.55
N CYS A 80 1.01 0.67 -18.91
CA CYS A 80 0.83 1.80 -18.00
C CYS A 80 -0.04 1.43 -16.78
N GLU A 81 -1.13 0.69 -16.98
CA GLU A 81 -2.00 0.22 -15.89
C GLU A 81 -1.29 -0.79 -14.96
N ALA A 82 -0.44 -1.65 -15.53
CA ALA A 82 0.39 -2.56 -14.76
C ALA A 82 1.41 -1.80 -13.90
N ASP A 83 2.04 -0.77 -14.44
CA ASP A 83 3.00 0.09 -13.75
C ASP A 83 2.35 0.87 -12.60
N ILE A 84 1.15 1.43 -12.82
CA ILE A 84 0.36 2.08 -11.75
C ILE A 84 0.09 1.08 -10.61
N SER A 85 -0.37 -0.11 -10.96
CA SER A 85 -0.67 -1.16 -9.98
C SER A 85 0.58 -1.59 -9.21
N GLN A 86 1.74 -1.65 -9.88
CA GLN A 86 3.01 -1.97 -9.25
C GLN A 86 3.46 -0.87 -8.28
N ALA A 87 3.42 0.40 -8.69
CA ALA A 87 3.77 1.52 -7.82
C ALA A 87 2.88 1.58 -6.58
N GLN A 88 1.58 1.28 -6.71
CA GLN A 88 0.66 1.18 -5.58
C GLN A 88 1.06 0.06 -4.60
N ARG A 89 1.47 -1.10 -5.10
CA ARG A 89 1.96 -2.21 -4.26
C ARG A 89 3.23 -1.82 -3.51
N GLU A 90 4.14 -1.11 -4.16
CA GLU A 90 5.38 -0.63 -3.55
C GLU A 90 5.13 0.41 -2.45
N ILE A 91 4.20 1.34 -2.65
CA ILE A 91 3.79 2.29 -1.60
C ILE A 91 3.21 1.53 -0.40
N ALA A 92 2.32 0.56 -0.64
CA ALA A 92 1.74 -0.24 0.42
C ALA A 92 2.81 -1.03 1.19
N ALA A 93 3.78 -1.61 0.47
CA ALA A 93 4.91 -2.31 1.08
C ALA A 93 5.80 -1.38 1.91
N ALA A 94 6.15 -0.21 1.38
CA ALA A 94 6.96 0.78 2.08
C ALA A 94 6.28 1.29 3.36
N LYS A 95 4.97 1.57 3.30
CA LYS A 95 4.18 1.94 4.49
C LYS A 95 4.17 0.82 5.53
N ARG A 96 3.98 -0.44 5.11
CA ARG A 96 4.03 -1.59 6.02
C ARG A 96 5.39 -1.72 6.68
N ALA A 97 6.47 -1.59 5.92
CA ALA A 97 7.84 -1.65 6.45
C ALA A 97 8.09 -0.55 7.50
N ALA A 98 7.72 0.69 7.21
CA ALA A 98 7.88 1.80 8.16
C ALA A 98 7.13 1.57 9.48
N VAL A 99 5.90 1.05 9.41
CA VAL A 99 5.12 0.70 10.62
C VAL A 99 5.78 -0.42 11.41
N VAL A 100 6.31 -1.45 10.74
CA VAL A 100 7.04 -2.54 11.40
C VAL A 100 8.30 -2.00 12.09
N ASP A 101 9.09 -1.15 11.43
CA ASP A 101 10.27 -0.53 12.01
C ASP A 101 9.91 0.30 13.27
N GLU A 102 8.84 1.09 13.22
CA GLU A 102 8.36 1.84 14.38
C GLU A 102 7.90 0.93 15.53
N LEU A 103 7.24 -0.19 15.23
CA LEU A 103 6.83 -1.16 16.24
C LEU A 103 8.03 -1.86 16.90
N LEU A 104 9.05 -2.21 16.12
CA LEU A 104 10.29 -2.79 16.64
C LEU A 104 11.06 -1.80 17.52
N ALA A 105 11.14 -0.53 17.08
CA ALA A 105 11.74 0.53 17.89
C ALA A 105 10.97 0.75 19.20
N ALA A 106 9.63 0.79 19.14
CA ALA A 106 8.81 0.87 20.34
C ALA A 106 9.05 -0.32 21.26
N HIS A 107 9.11 -1.55 20.73
CA HIS A 107 9.39 -2.76 21.52
C HIS A 107 10.76 -2.73 22.22
N ALA A 108 11.81 -2.26 21.54
CA ALA A 108 13.13 -2.10 22.14
C ALA A 108 13.07 -1.12 23.33
N GLU A 109 12.32 -0.03 23.18
CA GLU A 109 12.14 0.97 24.23
C GLU A 109 11.31 0.44 25.41
N TYR A 110 10.23 -0.32 25.15
CA TYR A 110 9.50 -1.05 26.20
C TYR A 110 10.42 -1.94 27.03
N SER A 111 11.31 -2.67 26.34
CA SER A 111 12.25 -3.60 26.98
C SER A 111 13.31 -2.86 27.79
N ARG A 112 13.64 -1.63 27.42
CA ARG A 112 14.55 -0.75 28.19
C ARG A 112 13.85 -0.24 29.46
N LEU A 113 12.66 0.33 29.32
CA LEU A 113 11.88 0.86 30.44
C LEU A 113 11.50 -0.22 31.46
N ALA A 114 11.13 -1.42 30.98
CA ALA A 114 10.84 -2.56 31.86
C ALA A 114 12.03 -2.98 32.72
N ARG A 115 13.26 -2.93 32.18
CA ARG A 115 14.48 -3.18 32.96
C ARG A 115 14.69 -2.14 34.05
N LEU A 116 14.49 -0.87 33.73
CA LEU A 116 14.60 0.21 34.72
C LEU A 116 13.57 0.08 35.84
N LEU A 117 12.34 -0.33 35.51
CA LEU A 117 11.31 -0.59 36.52
C LEU A 117 11.59 -1.84 37.36
N ASP A 118 12.23 -2.87 36.79
CA ASP A 118 12.69 -4.02 37.57
C ASP A 118 13.81 -3.63 38.54
N GLU A 119 14.65 -2.65 38.19
CA GLU A 119 15.69 -2.08 39.07
C GLU A 119 15.11 -1.12 40.12
N ASN A 120 14.09 -0.33 39.75
CA ASN A 120 13.41 0.62 40.64
C ASN A 120 11.93 0.78 40.28
N ILE A 121 11.09 -0.08 40.87
CA ILE A 121 9.64 -0.09 40.60
C ILE A 121 8.92 1.19 41.07
N GLY A 122 9.56 2.00 41.92
CA GLY A 122 9.05 3.27 42.41
C GLY A 122 9.32 4.46 41.49
N ASP A 123 10.07 4.29 40.40
CA ASP A 123 10.44 5.37 39.49
C ASP A 123 9.24 5.88 38.69
N VAL A 124 8.73 7.04 39.10
CA VAL A 124 7.54 7.68 38.53
C VAL A 124 7.77 8.13 37.09
N ASP A 125 8.98 8.59 36.77
CA ASP A 125 9.28 9.14 35.45
C ASP A 125 9.35 7.99 34.43
N THR A 126 9.99 6.88 34.80
CA THR A 126 10.01 5.67 33.97
C THR A 126 8.61 5.08 33.73
N TRP A 127 7.71 5.13 34.73
CA TRP A 127 6.31 4.77 34.53
C TRP A 127 5.58 5.74 33.57
N GLY A 128 5.85 7.04 33.65
CA GLY A 128 5.29 8.04 32.74
C GLY A 128 5.73 7.82 31.29
N ASP A 129 7.01 7.54 31.07
CA ASP A 129 7.55 7.22 29.75
C ASP A 129 6.93 5.95 29.15
N LEU A 130 6.65 4.94 29.99
CA LEU A 130 6.00 3.71 29.57
C LEU A 130 4.56 3.95 29.11
N ASP A 131 3.81 4.82 29.79
CA ASP A 131 2.44 5.18 29.40
C ASP A 131 2.41 5.96 28.08
N VAL A 132 3.34 6.90 27.87
CA VAL A 132 3.49 7.62 26.59
C VAL A 132 3.78 6.65 25.45
N LEU A 133 4.66 5.67 25.69
CA LEU A 133 4.99 4.64 24.71
C LEU A 133 3.77 3.73 24.41
N ALA A 134 2.92 3.44 25.42
CA ALA A 134 1.65 2.73 25.27
C ALA A 134 0.64 3.50 24.42
N GLY A 135 0.52 4.80 24.65
CA GLY A 135 -0.25 5.70 23.82
C GLY A 135 0.21 5.70 22.35
N ARG A 136 1.53 5.78 22.12
CA ARG A 136 2.12 5.75 20.78
C ARG A 136 1.89 4.41 20.06
N GLY A 137 2.08 3.28 20.75
CA GLY A 137 1.80 1.95 20.19
C GLY A 137 0.34 1.79 19.76
N ASN A 138 -0.60 2.25 20.59
CA ASN A 138 -2.03 2.26 20.26
C ASN A 138 -2.39 3.21 19.10
N ALA A 139 -1.68 4.34 18.95
CA ALA A 139 -1.87 5.24 17.82
C ALA A 139 -1.42 4.59 16.51
N LEU A 140 -0.24 3.97 16.48
CA LEU A 140 0.28 3.21 15.33
C LEU A 140 -0.68 2.09 14.93
N TYR A 141 -1.24 1.38 15.92
CA TYR A 141 -2.26 0.38 15.68
C TYR A 141 -3.52 0.92 15.00
N ARG A 142 -4.05 2.04 15.50
CA ARG A 142 -5.24 2.66 14.91
C ARG A 142 -4.99 3.19 13.50
N GLN A 143 -3.83 3.83 13.29
CA GLN A 143 -3.45 4.36 11.99
C GLN A 143 -3.40 3.26 10.93
N ALA A 144 -2.80 2.12 11.27
CA ALA A 144 -2.69 1.05 10.31
C ALA A 144 -3.98 0.23 10.14
N ARG A 145 -4.79 0.05 11.19
CA ARG A 145 -6.13 -0.55 11.05
C ARG A 145 -7.05 0.24 10.09
N GLY A 146 -6.87 1.56 10.01
CA GLY A 146 -7.58 2.41 9.05
C GLY A 146 -7.08 2.29 7.60
N ASP A 147 -5.85 1.80 7.38
CA ASP A 147 -5.27 1.58 6.06
C ASP A 147 -5.43 0.09 5.68
N VAL A 148 -6.49 -0.22 4.91
CA VAL A 148 -6.90 -1.58 4.49
C VAL A 148 -5.74 -2.40 3.90
N SER A 149 -4.72 -1.74 3.38
CA SER A 149 -3.51 -2.35 2.82
C SER A 149 -2.58 -3.04 3.83
N THR A 150 -2.77 -2.84 5.14
CA THR A 150 -1.87 -3.37 6.19
C THR A 150 -2.43 -4.55 6.99
N GLY A 151 -3.66 -4.99 6.71
CA GLY A 151 -4.44 -5.90 7.58
C GLY A 151 -3.82 -7.26 7.95
N ALA A 152 -2.85 -7.79 7.20
CA ALA A 152 -2.16 -9.04 7.55
C ALA A 152 -1.16 -8.86 8.70
N VAL A 153 -0.35 -7.80 8.66
CA VAL A 153 0.61 -7.43 9.71
C VAL A 153 -0.13 -7.08 11.01
N PHE A 154 -1.34 -6.53 10.88
CA PHE A 154 -2.14 -6.06 12.01
C PHE A 154 -2.92 -7.14 12.75
N ARG A 155 -3.28 -8.25 12.09
CA ARG A 155 -3.79 -9.44 12.81
C ARG A 155 -2.75 -9.94 13.80
N SER A 156 -1.51 -10.11 13.34
CA SER A 156 -0.37 -10.52 14.17
C SER A 156 -0.13 -9.60 15.38
N TRP A 157 -0.20 -8.27 15.21
CA TRP A 157 -0.06 -7.35 16.36
C TRP A 157 -1.30 -7.30 17.26
N ALA A 158 -2.52 -7.37 16.73
CA ALA A 158 -3.73 -7.44 17.55
C ALA A 158 -3.78 -8.72 18.41
N ASP A 159 -3.19 -9.81 17.92
CA ASP A 159 -3.13 -11.09 18.61
C ASP A 159 -2.03 -11.16 19.68
N VAL A 160 -1.01 -10.27 19.61
CA VAL A 160 0.19 -10.34 20.49
C VAL A 160 0.49 -9.04 21.23
N GLY A 161 0.49 -7.90 20.54
CA GLY A 161 0.82 -6.58 21.09
C GLY A 161 -0.30 -5.95 21.91
N ALA A 162 -1.55 -6.03 21.46
CA ALA A 162 -2.69 -5.47 22.20
C ALA A 162 -2.93 -6.14 23.57
N PRO A 163 -2.85 -7.48 23.70
CA PRO A 163 -2.92 -8.16 24.99
C PRO A 163 -1.74 -7.83 25.91
N LEU A 164 -0.53 -7.62 25.35
CA LEU A 164 0.63 -7.20 26.12
C LEU A 164 0.42 -5.82 26.72
N LEU A 165 -0.02 -4.85 25.90
CA LEU A 165 -0.29 -3.48 26.36
C LEU A 165 -1.41 -3.43 27.39
N GLN A 166 -2.46 -4.25 27.23
CA GLN A 166 -3.50 -4.41 28.24
C GLN A 166 -2.98 -5.03 29.54
N SER A 167 -2.10 -6.03 29.46
CA SER A 167 -1.51 -6.67 30.64
C SER A 167 -0.56 -5.73 31.40
N LEU A 168 0.19 -4.89 30.67
CA LEU A 168 1.07 -3.88 31.25
C LEU A 168 0.25 -2.75 31.88
N SER A 169 -0.80 -2.27 31.21
CA SER A 169 -1.73 -1.27 31.74
C SER A 169 -2.43 -1.73 33.03
N ALA A 170 -2.93 -2.96 33.07
CA ALA A 170 -3.56 -3.51 34.29
C ALA A 170 -2.58 -3.62 35.47
N ARG A 171 -1.29 -3.81 35.18
CA ARG A 171 -0.22 -3.86 36.19
C ARG A 171 0.29 -2.47 36.60
N ILE A 172 0.28 -1.49 35.68
CA ILE A 172 0.46 -0.07 35.99
C ILE A 172 -0.62 0.34 37.00
N ASP A 173 -1.89 0.02 36.73
CA ASP A 173 -3.00 0.35 37.63
C ASP A 173 -2.84 -0.33 39.00
N ALA A 174 -2.33 -1.57 39.03
CA ALA A 174 -2.04 -2.28 40.28
C ALA A 174 -0.83 -1.68 41.05
N ALA A 175 0.24 -1.28 40.36
CA ALA A 175 1.42 -0.64 40.94
C ALA A 175 1.13 0.78 41.43
N VAL A 176 0.32 1.54 40.69
CA VAL A 176 -0.21 2.85 41.12
C VAL A 176 -1.17 2.67 42.30
N GLY A 177 -1.97 1.59 42.33
CA GLY A 177 -2.80 1.20 43.46
C GLY A 177 -2.00 0.88 44.73
N LEU A 178 -0.81 0.26 44.60
CA LEU A 178 0.11 -0.05 45.70
C LEU A 178 0.73 1.19 46.36
N ARG A 179 0.77 2.36 45.70
CA ARG A 179 1.10 3.65 46.34
C ARG A 179 0.19 3.99 47.52
N ARG A 180 -0.96 3.31 47.66
CA ARG A 180 -1.88 3.45 48.80
C ARG A 180 -1.64 2.45 49.94
N GLY A 181 -0.53 1.68 49.92
CA GLY A 181 0.01 1.00 51.10
C GLY A 181 0.13 -0.52 51.04
N GLY A 182 0.64 -1.12 49.94
CA GLY A 182 0.87 -2.57 49.87
C GLY A 182 2.31 -2.98 49.54
N ASP A 183 2.64 -4.22 49.92
CA ASP A 183 3.97 -4.82 49.96
C ASP A 183 4.58 -5.07 48.56
N ALA A 184 5.82 -4.62 48.34
CA ALA A 184 6.50 -4.68 47.03
C ALA A 184 7.03 -6.08 46.64
N ALA A 185 7.07 -7.03 47.58
CA ALA A 185 7.74 -8.33 47.43
C ALA A 185 6.97 -9.37 46.57
N ALA A 186 5.80 -9.03 46.03
CA ALA A 186 4.89 -10.01 45.42
C ALA A 186 4.74 -9.92 43.89
N TYR A 187 5.53 -9.12 43.18
CA TYR A 187 5.36 -8.95 41.72
C TYR A 187 6.40 -9.70 40.87
N PRO A 188 5.94 -10.48 39.86
CA PRO A 188 6.82 -11.03 38.83
C PRO A 188 7.42 -9.92 37.95
N SER A 189 8.67 -10.09 37.53
CA SER A 189 9.45 -9.15 36.70
C SER A 189 8.67 -8.63 35.49
N VAL A 190 8.68 -7.30 35.32
CA VAL A 190 8.10 -6.58 34.18
C VAL A 190 8.87 -6.91 32.90
N LEU A 191 10.19 -7.13 33.02
CA LEU A 191 11.04 -7.55 31.91
C LEU A 191 10.64 -8.90 31.32
N LEU A 192 10.34 -9.89 32.16
CA LEU A 192 9.93 -11.23 31.68
C LEU A 192 8.67 -11.20 30.82
N ASP A 193 7.74 -10.30 31.13
CA ASP A 193 6.51 -10.13 30.36
C ASP A 193 6.77 -9.43 29.02
N VAL A 194 7.64 -8.40 29.01
CA VAL A 194 8.05 -7.73 27.77
C VAL A 194 8.85 -8.67 26.85
N GLU A 195 9.78 -9.46 27.40
CA GLU A 195 10.56 -10.45 26.63
C GLU A 195 9.69 -11.59 26.07
N ARG A 196 8.61 -11.96 26.77
CA ARG A 196 7.66 -12.97 26.29
C ARG A 196 6.86 -12.45 25.10
N ALA A 197 6.48 -11.17 25.10
CA ALA A 197 5.90 -10.54 23.91
C ALA A 197 6.89 -10.39 22.77
N GLY A 198 8.13 -9.96 23.04
CA GLY A 198 9.17 -9.78 22.04
C GLY A 198 9.45 -11.06 21.23
N ARG A 199 9.55 -12.21 21.93
CA ARG A 199 9.73 -13.53 21.29
C ARG A 199 8.56 -13.92 20.39
N ARG A 200 7.32 -13.60 20.79
CA ARG A 200 6.13 -13.87 19.96
C ARG A 200 6.07 -12.98 18.72
N ILE A 201 6.40 -11.70 18.86
CA ILE A 201 6.52 -10.77 17.73
C ILE A 201 7.58 -11.30 16.76
N ALA A 202 8.80 -11.61 17.22
CA ALA A 202 9.88 -12.12 16.37
C ALA A 202 9.50 -13.42 15.61
N SER A 203 8.74 -14.32 16.24
CA SER A 203 8.29 -15.57 15.59
C SER A 203 7.29 -15.36 14.45
N LEU A 204 6.57 -14.23 14.44
CA LEU A 204 5.57 -13.90 13.41
C LEU A 204 6.18 -13.21 12.19
N TYR A 205 7.43 -12.76 12.28
CA TYR A 205 8.18 -12.11 11.20
C TYR A 205 9.35 -12.96 10.66
N ALA A 206 9.58 -14.15 11.22
CA ALA A 206 10.63 -15.09 10.79
C ALA A 206 10.17 -16.14 9.76
N GLY A 207 8.93 -16.04 9.27
CA GLY A 207 8.31 -16.94 8.29
C GLY A 207 7.86 -16.23 7.03
#